data_AF-A0A957EA11-F1
#
_entry.id   AF-A0A957EA11-F1
#
_cell.length_a   1.000
_cell.length_b   1.000
_cell.length_c   1.000
_cell.angle_alpha   90.00
_cell.angle_beta   90.00
_cell.angle_gamma   90.00
#
_symmetry.space_group_name_H-M   'P 1'
#
loop_
_entity.id
_entity.type
_entity.pdbx_description
1 polymer ?
#
loop_
_entity_poly.entity_id
_entity_poly.type
_entity_poly.pdbx_seq_one_letter_code
_entity_poly.pdbx_strand_id
1 'polypeptide(L)'
;MSSHEYSTLQEWLLVVTEKLPTAVSHTVTQELTNHFLDAVEEYEADGLSQPEAEARALAELGAADAVGRRLKDVHLGQPHYKTAAFASLLILALMMGIPALVYRLFAEEPRVVQMSQVALGVLLAGLTVYVLNTLRRLLLWRFDLAGVDKPLKVAIGSYL
;
A
#
# COMPACT_ATOMS: atom_id res chain seq x y z
N MET A 1 -8.44 26.92 -2.07
CA MET A 1 -8.97 25.57 -1.71
C MET A 1 -9.54 25.72 -0.32
N SER A 2 -10.85 25.57 -0.18
CA SER A 2 -11.65 26.07 0.95
C SER A 2 -11.19 25.49 2.29
N SER A 3 -10.74 26.35 3.21
CA SER A 3 -10.57 26.00 4.63
C SER A 3 -11.97 25.86 5.24
N HIS A 4 -12.57 24.68 5.14
CA HIS A 4 -13.74 24.37 5.94
C HIS A 4 -13.29 24.29 7.40
N GLU A 5 -13.66 25.30 8.19
CA GLU A 5 -13.65 25.20 9.65
C GLU A 5 -14.78 24.26 10.04
N TYR A 6 -14.45 23.13 10.68
CA TYR A 6 -15.42 22.17 11.17
C TYR A 6 -15.81 22.58 12.58
N SER A 7 -17.11 22.77 12.82
CA SER A 7 -17.59 23.20 14.13
C SER A 7 -17.80 22.02 15.09
N THR A 8 -17.94 20.81 14.54
CA THR A 8 -18.17 19.58 15.30
C THR A 8 -17.38 18.39 14.75
N LEU A 9 -17.13 17.40 15.61
CA LEU A 9 -16.53 16.13 15.20
C LEU A 9 -17.38 15.42 14.14
N GLN A 10 -18.71 15.45 14.23
CA GLN A 10 -19.59 14.77 13.28
C GLN A 10 -19.47 15.34 11.87
N GLU A 11 -19.40 16.66 11.73
CA GLU A 11 -19.16 17.33 10.44
C GLU A 11 -17.81 16.93 9.86
N TRP A 12 -16.78 16.87 10.70
CA TRP A 12 -15.44 16.47 10.30
C TRP A 12 -15.39 15.00 9.84
N LEU A 13 -16.02 14.08 10.59
CA LEU A 13 -16.09 12.65 10.28
C LEU A 13 -16.84 12.38 8.97
N LEU A 14 -17.92 13.12 8.69
CA LEU A 14 -18.63 13.01 7.42
C LEU A 14 -17.70 13.30 6.23
N VAL A 15 -16.87 14.34 6.33
CA VAL A 15 -15.91 14.68 5.26
C VAL A 15 -14.77 13.68 5.16
N VAL A 16 -14.20 13.24 6.30
CA VAL A 16 -13.13 12.24 6.31
C VAL A 16 -13.56 10.91 5.67
N THR A 17 -14.80 10.52 5.92
CA THR A 17 -15.32 9.21 5.51
C THR A 17 -16.08 9.22 4.19
N GLU A 18 -16.39 10.39 3.61
CA GLU A 18 -17.18 10.56 2.38
C GLU A 18 -16.75 9.62 1.24
N LYS A 19 -15.43 9.43 1.09
CA LYS A 19 -14.81 8.68 -0.02
C LYS A 19 -14.32 7.28 0.38
N LEU A 20 -14.66 6.82 1.58
CA LEU A 20 -14.30 5.50 2.08
C LEU A 20 -15.45 4.49 1.85
N PRO A 21 -15.15 3.21 1.58
CA PRO A 21 -16.19 2.18 1.56
C PRO A 21 -16.87 2.06 2.92
N THR A 22 -18.16 1.74 2.92
CA THR A 22 -18.99 1.66 4.15
C THR A 22 -18.39 0.79 5.25
N ALA A 23 -17.80 -0.36 4.88
CA ALA A 23 -17.16 -1.26 5.84
C ALA A 23 -15.93 -0.64 6.54
N VAL A 24 -15.16 0.18 5.82
CA VAL A 24 -13.97 0.87 6.37
C VAL A 24 -14.40 2.12 7.13
N SER A 25 -15.40 2.84 6.62
CA SER A 25 -15.94 4.06 7.23
C SER A 25 -16.39 3.82 8.67
N HIS A 26 -17.08 2.69 8.96
CA HIS A 26 -17.53 2.39 10.32
C HIS A 26 -16.37 2.19 11.30
N THR A 27 -15.35 1.40 10.93
CA THR A 27 -14.17 1.16 11.77
C THR A 27 -13.38 2.45 12.01
N VAL A 28 -13.14 3.22 10.94
CA VAL A 28 -12.41 4.49 11.01
C VAL A 28 -13.15 5.52 11.86
N THR A 29 -14.48 5.60 11.72
CA THR A 29 -15.32 6.50 12.52
C THR A 29 -15.16 6.20 14.00
N GLN A 30 -15.22 4.93 14.38
CA GLN A 30 -15.07 4.51 15.77
C GLN A 30 -13.68 4.82 16.32
N GLU A 31 -12.63 4.52 15.57
CA GLU A 31 -11.24 4.78 15.98
C GLU A 31 -10.98 6.28 16.17
N LEU A 32 -11.39 7.12 15.21
CA LEU A 32 -11.21 8.57 15.29
C LEU A 32 -12.07 9.21 16.39
N THR A 33 -13.27 8.66 16.64
CA THR A 33 -14.12 9.12 17.76
C THR A 33 -13.46 8.82 19.11
N ASN A 34 -12.93 7.61 19.28
CA ASN A 34 -12.23 7.24 20.51
C ASN A 34 -11.00 8.13 20.72
N HIS A 35 -10.18 8.32 19.68
CA HIS A 35 -8.99 9.16 19.77
C HIS A 35 -9.32 10.64 20.07
N PHE A 36 -10.45 11.14 19.55
CA PHE A 36 -10.95 12.47 19.90
C PHE A 36 -11.35 12.54 21.38
N LEU A 37 -12.10 11.57 21.88
CA LEU A 37 -12.54 11.54 23.28
C LEU A 37 -11.37 11.43 24.25
N ASP A 38 -10.39 10.56 23.94
CA ASP A 38 -9.17 10.41 24.73
C ASP A 38 -8.40 11.76 24.80
N ALA A 39 -8.30 12.48 23.69
CA ALA A 39 -7.67 13.80 23.65
C ALA A 39 -8.46 14.87 24.41
N VAL A 40 -9.79 14.86 24.35
CA VAL A 40 -10.64 15.76 25.15
C VAL A 40 -10.42 15.52 26.64
N GLU A 41 -10.41 14.26 27.08
CA GLU A 41 -10.17 13.91 28.49
C GLU A 41 -8.79 14.38 28.96
N GLU A 42 -7.75 14.22 28.13
CA GLU A 42 -6.41 14.73 28.42
C GLU A 42 -6.40 16.26 28.57
N TYR A 43 -7.04 17.00 27.65
CA TYR A 43 -7.10 18.45 27.71
C TYR A 43 -7.93 18.99 28.89
N GLU A 44 -9.02 18.31 29.25
CA GLU A 44 -9.79 18.63 30.45
C GLU A 44 -8.98 18.37 31.73
N ALA A 45 -8.21 17.28 31.78
CA ALA A 45 -7.29 16.99 32.89
C ALA A 45 -6.19 18.05 33.03
N ASP A 46 -5.75 18.63 31.92
CA ASP A 46 -4.82 19.77 31.86
C ASP A 46 -5.47 21.12 32.22
N GLY A 47 -6.77 21.12 32.55
CA GLY A 47 -7.50 22.26 33.08
C GLY A 47 -8.19 23.13 32.04
N LEU A 48 -8.32 22.67 30.78
CA LEU A 48 -9.16 23.34 29.79
C LEU A 48 -10.64 23.11 30.12
N SER A 49 -11.49 24.07 29.78
CA SER A 49 -12.93 23.83 29.80
C SER A 49 -13.33 22.87 28.67
N GLN A 50 -14.40 22.10 28.86
CA GLN A 50 -14.90 21.15 27.86
C GLN A 50 -14.98 21.73 26.43
N PRO A 51 -15.54 22.95 26.19
CA PRO A 51 -15.59 23.51 24.85
C PRO A 51 -14.20 23.81 24.26
N GLU A 52 -13.24 24.23 25.09
CA GLU A 52 -11.87 24.50 24.67
C GLU A 52 -11.10 23.20 24.38
N ALA A 53 -11.32 22.17 25.19
CA ALA A 53 -10.77 20.83 25.00
C ALA A 53 -11.28 20.19 23.70
N GLU A 54 -12.59 20.25 23.44
CA GLU A 54 -13.21 19.76 22.20
C GLU A 54 -12.68 20.50 20.96
N ALA A 55 -12.58 21.83 21.01
CA ALA A 55 -12.04 22.61 19.90
C ALA A 55 -10.57 22.27 19.62
N ARG A 56 -9.78 22.05 20.68
CA ARG A 56 -8.36 21.70 20.56
C ARG A 56 -8.15 20.27 20.04
N ALA A 57 -8.92 19.31 20.55
CA ALA A 57 -8.91 17.94 20.06
C ALA A 57 -9.33 17.86 18.59
N LEU A 58 -10.33 18.64 18.16
CA LEU A 58 -10.75 18.68 16.76
C LEU A 58 -9.67 19.31 15.87
N ALA A 59 -8.98 20.35 16.35
CA ALA A 59 -7.86 20.96 15.64
C ALA A 59 -6.66 20.00 15.49
N GLU A 60 -6.41 19.16 16.50
CA GLU A 60 -5.33 18.16 16.49
C GLU A 60 -5.54 17.05 15.45
N LEU A 61 -6.79 16.63 15.23
CA LEU A 61 -7.13 15.70 14.13
C LEU A 61 -6.74 16.26 12.75
N GLY A 62 -6.62 17.58 12.62
CA GLY A 62 -6.15 18.25 11.42
C GLY A 62 -7.18 18.30 10.30
N ALA A 63 -6.75 18.63 9.08
CA ALA A 63 -7.65 18.85 7.95
C ALA A 63 -8.30 17.53 7.47
N ALA A 64 -9.64 17.45 7.56
CA ALA A 64 -10.43 16.27 7.19
C ALA A 64 -10.07 15.72 5.80
N ASP A 65 -9.95 16.58 4.79
CA ASP A 65 -9.55 16.20 3.44
C ASP A 65 -8.19 15.49 3.36
N ALA A 66 -7.21 15.96 4.15
CA ALA A 66 -5.87 15.39 4.16
C ALA A 66 -5.84 14.05 4.91
N VAL A 67 -6.61 13.93 5.98
CA VAL A 67 -6.76 12.68 6.76
C VAL A 67 -7.52 11.63 5.95
N GLY A 68 -8.64 12.00 5.33
CA GLY A 68 -9.44 11.12 4.46
C GLY A 68 -8.64 10.57 3.28
N ARG A 69 -7.79 11.38 2.63
CA ARG A 69 -6.86 10.90 1.58
C ARG A 69 -5.88 9.86 2.11
N ARG A 70 -5.23 10.12 3.25
CA ARG A 70 -4.28 9.17 3.87
C ARG A 70 -4.97 7.87 4.29
N LEU A 71 -6.15 7.95 4.89
CA LEU A 71 -6.94 6.78 5.27
C LEU A 71 -7.36 5.95 4.06
N LYS A 72 -7.76 6.62 2.98
CA LYS A 72 -8.07 5.97 1.70
C LYS A 72 -6.87 5.21 1.17
N ASP A 73 -5.68 5.80 1.18
CA ASP A 73 -4.45 5.15 0.69
C ASP A 73 -4.04 3.96 1.57
N VAL A 74 -4.15 4.09 2.89
CA VAL A 74 -3.82 3.04 3.86
C VAL A 74 -4.77 1.84 3.73
N HIS A 75 -6.07 2.09 3.61
CA HIS A 75 -7.11 1.05 3.60
C HIS A 75 -7.40 0.48 2.21
N LEU A 76 -7.44 1.33 1.17
CA LEU A 76 -7.68 0.90 -0.22
C LEU A 76 -6.40 0.49 -0.96
N GLY A 77 -5.22 0.74 -0.39
CA GLY A 77 -3.97 0.21 -0.94
C GLY A 77 -3.91 -1.32 -0.90
N GLN A 78 -4.55 -1.97 0.08
CA GLN A 78 -4.49 -3.43 0.30
C GLN A 78 -4.85 -4.32 -0.90
N PRO A 79 -5.94 -4.09 -1.66
CA PRO A 79 -6.27 -4.92 -2.82
C PRO A 79 -5.20 -4.91 -3.92
N HIS A 80 -4.44 -3.80 -4.07
CA HIS A 80 -3.38 -3.72 -5.07
C HIS A 80 -2.17 -4.62 -4.70
N TYR A 81 -1.95 -4.88 -3.41
CA TYR A 81 -0.94 -5.84 -2.97
C TYR A 81 -1.40 -7.29 -3.18
N LYS A 82 -2.70 -7.56 -3.01
CA LYS A 82 -3.27 -8.89 -3.30
C LYS A 82 -3.17 -9.22 -4.78
N THR A 83 -3.48 -8.27 -5.67
CA THR A 83 -3.33 -8.48 -7.12
C THR A 83 -1.87 -8.64 -7.53
N ALA A 84 -0.94 -7.86 -6.95
CA ALA A 84 0.49 -8.03 -7.20
C ALA A 84 1.04 -9.38 -6.70
N ALA A 85 0.60 -9.85 -5.53
CA ALA A 85 0.95 -11.16 -5.00
C ALA A 85 0.41 -12.29 -5.89
N PHE A 86 -0.85 -12.19 -6.33
CA PHE A 86 -1.48 -13.16 -7.21
C PHE A 86 -0.81 -13.20 -8.59
N ALA A 87 -0.47 -12.04 -9.16
CA ALA A 87 0.29 -11.95 -10.40
C ALA A 87 1.67 -12.59 -10.26
N SER A 88 2.37 -12.38 -9.14
CA SER A 88 3.67 -12.98 -8.87
C SER A 88 3.60 -14.51 -8.74
N LEU A 89 2.55 -15.03 -8.09
CA LEU A 89 2.26 -16.46 -8.00
C LEU A 89 1.93 -17.09 -9.36
N LEU A 90 1.11 -16.41 -10.17
CA LEU A 90 0.74 -16.87 -11.52
C LEU A 90 1.98 -16.95 -12.43
N ILE A 91 2.84 -15.95 -12.33
CA ILE A 91 4.14 -15.92 -13.00
C ILE A 91 4.98 -17.12 -12.58
N LEU A 92 5.15 -17.37 -11.28
CA LEU A 92 5.94 -18.50 -10.77
C LEU A 92 5.38 -19.86 -11.24
N ALA A 93 4.05 -20.01 -11.29
CA ALA A 93 3.40 -21.22 -11.78
C ALA A 93 3.66 -21.46 -13.29
N LEU A 94 3.60 -20.41 -14.11
CA LEU A 94 3.94 -20.47 -15.53
C LEU A 94 5.42 -20.87 -15.75
N MET A 95 6.31 -20.45 -14.85
CA MET A 95 7.75 -20.76 -14.90
C MET A 95 8.04 -22.25 -14.74
N MET A 96 7.30 -22.95 -13.89
CA MET A 96 7.54 -24.38 -13.66
C MET A 96 6.90 -25.27 -14.73
N GLY A 97 5.81 -24.84 -15.36
CA GLY A 97 5.06 -25.65 -16.32
C GLY A 97 5.59 -25.63 -17.76
N ILE A 98 6.06 -24.47 -18.23
CA ILE A 98 6.42 -24.28 -19.64
C ILE A 98 7.66 -25.08 -20.08
N PRO A 99 8.78 -25.13 -19.32
CA PRO A 99 9.94 -25.93 -19.71
C PRO A 99 9.62 -27.43 -19.83
N ALA A 100 8.82 -27.95 -18.90
CA ALA A 100 8.43 -29.37 -18.90
C ALA A 100 7.52 -29.70 -20.09
N LEU A 101 6.63 -28.79 -20.48
CA LEU A 101 5.77 -28.94 -21.65
C LEU A 101 6.58 -28.89 -22.95
N VAL A 102 7.48 -27.92 -23.09
CA VAL A 102 8.35 -27.76 -24.25
C VAL A 102 9.25 -28.98 -24.44
N TYR A 103 9.85 -29.48 -23.35
CA TYR A 103 10.65 -30.70 -23.40
C TYR A 103 9.82 -31.90 -23.86
N ARG A 104 8.59 -32.06 -23.38
CA ARG A 104 7.70 -33.15 -23.81
C ARG A 104 7.27 -33.07 -25.27
N LEU A 105 7.07 -31.88 -25.81
CA LEU A 105 6.58 -31.69 -27.19
C LEU A 105 7.69 -31.72 -28.24
N PHE A 106 8.92 -31.36 -27.87
CA PHE A 106 10.02 -31.15 -28.82
C PHE A 106 11.30 -31.92 -28.44
N ALA A 107 11.21 -32.95 -27.60
CA ALA A 107 12.36 -33.74 -27.10
C ALA A 107 13.30 -34.25 -28.22
N GLU A 108 12.72 -34.58 -29.38
CA GLU A 108 13.44 -35.14 -30.54
C GLU A 108 14.28 -34.09 -31.29
N GLU A 109 14.03 -32.79 -31.06
CA GLU A 109 14.66 -31.68 -31.80
C GLU A 109 15.50 -30.80 -30.86
N PRO A 110 16.76 -31.20 -30.57
CA PRO A 110 17.58 -30.56 -29.54
C PRO A 110 17.84 -29.07 -29.78
N ARG A 111 17.87 -28.62 -31.04
CA ARG A 111 18.01 -27.19 -31.38
C ARG A 111 16.78 -26.38 -30.97
N VAL A 112 15.58 -26.94 -31.14
CA VAL A 112 14.31 -26.28 -30.78
C VAL A 112 14.18 -26.18 -29.26
N VAL A 113 14.56 -27.24 -28.54
CA VAL A 113 14.62 -27.24 -27.07
C VAL A 113 15.60 -26.18 -26.56
N GLN A 114 16.79 -26.09 -27.16
CA GLN A 114 17.79 -25.09 -26.73
C GLN A 114 17.34 -23.66 -27.01
N MET A 115 16.79 -23.36 -28.20
CA MET A 115 16.30 -22.01 -28.52
C MET A 115 15.11 -21.59 -27.64
N SER A 116 14.20 -22.51 -27.35
CA SER A 116 13.04 -22.25 -26.48
C SER A 116 13.48 -22.04 -25.02
N GLN A 117 14.48 -22.76 -24.52
CA GLN A 117 15.07 -22.51 -23.20
C GLN A 117 15.72 -21.12 -23.10
N VAL A 118 16.46 -20.70 -24.13
CA VAL A 118 17.06 -19.36 -24.17
C VAL A 118 15.98 -18.27 -24.21
N ALA A 119 14.98 -18.41 -25.09
CA ALA A 119 13.87 -17.45 -25.19
C ALA A 119 13.09 -17.34 -23.87
N LEU A 120 12.84 -18.48 -23.21
CA LEU A 120 12.18 -18.52 -21.91
C LEU A 120 13.04 -17.87 -20.83
N GLY A 121 14.36 -18.08 -20.85
CA GLY A 121 15.32 -17.44 -19.94
C GLY A 121 15.36 -15.91 -20.06
N VAL A 122 15.28 -15.38 -21.28
CA VAL A 122 15.20 -13.93 -21.52
C VAL A 122 13.86 -13.36 -21.02
N LEU A 123 12.76 -14.05 -21.29
CA LEU A 123 11.44 -13.68 -20.78
C LEU A 123 11.43 -13.66 -19.24
N LEU A 124 12.09 -14.65 -18.63
CA LEU A 124 12.33 -14.76 -17.19
C LEU A 124 13.01 -13.54 -16.63
N ALA A 125 14.16 -13.18 -17.20
CA ALA A 125 14.96 -12.05 -16.75
C ALA A 125 14.15 -10.75 -16.79
N GLY A 126 13.43 -10.49 -17.89
CA GLY A 126 12.56 -9.32 -18.01
C GLY A 126 11.44 -9.29 -16.97
N LEU A 127 10.86 -10.44 -16.68
CA LEU A 127 9.78 -10.58 -15.70
C LEU A 127 10.28 -10.41 -14.25
N THR A 128 11.47 -10.96 -13.94
CA THR A 128 12.14 -10.73 -12.66
C THR A 128 12.42 -9.25 -12.44
N VAL A 129 12.91 -8.54 -13.47
CA VAL A 129 13.12 -7.08 -13.41
C VAL A 129 11.80 -6.35 -13.15
N TYR A 130 10.72 -6.73 -13.83
CA TYR A 130 9.40 -6.15 -13.60
C TYR A 130 8.87 -6.36 -12.18
N VAL A 131 9.01 -7.59 -11.64
CA VAL A 131 8.61 -7.95 -10.28
C VAL A 131 9.43 -7.17 -9.25
N LEU A 132 10.76 -7.12 -9.40
CA LEU A 132 11.64 -6.35 -8.52
C LEU A 132 11.32 -4.85 -8.56
N ASN A 133 11.05 -4.30 -9.74
CA ASN A 133 10.66 -2.91 -9.89
C ASN A 133 9.32 -2.62 -9.22
N THR A 134 8.36 -3.52 -9.36
CA THR A 134 7.05 -3.43 -8.69
C THR A 134 7.20 -3.50 -7.17
N LEU A 135 7.95 -4.46 -6.65
CA LEU A 135 8.28 -4.58 -5.23
C LEU A 135 9.00 -3.34 -4.69
N ARG A 136 9.99 -2.83 -5.41
CA ARG A 136 10.69 -1.58 -5.05
C ARG A 136 9.72 -0.41 -4.97
N ARG A 137 8.83 -0.27 -5.95
CA ARG A 137 7.81 0.79 -5.95
C ARG A 137 6.89 0.65 -4.74
N LEU A 138 6.43 -0.57 -4.44
CA LEU A 138 5.58 -0.85 -3.29
C LEU A 138 6.29 -0.55 -1.95
N LEU A 139 7.56 -0.93 -1.81
CA LEU A 139 8.35 -0.68 -0.60
C LEU A 139 8.65 0.81 -0.39
N LEU A 140 9.04 1.54 -1.44
CA LEU A 140 9.34 2.97 -1.35
C LEU A 140 8.08 3.82 -1.12
N TRP A 141 6.95 3.45 -1.71
CA TRP A 141 5.73 4.25 -1.64
C TRP A 141 4.92 4.02 -0.35
N ARG A 142 5.06 2.85 0.30
CA ARG A 142 4.25 2.47 1.49
C ARG A 142 5.00 2.59 2.82
N PHE A 143 6.31 2.39 2.85
CA PHE A 143 7.06 2.28 4.11
C PHE A 143 7.97 3.48 4.43
N ASP A 144 8.07 4.49 3.55
CA ASP A 144 8.99 5.64 3.70
C ASP A 144 10.35 5.25 4.30
N LEU A 145 10.90 4.14 3.79
CA LEU A 145 12.18 3.60 4.25
C LEU A 145 13.30 4.40 3.57
N ALA A 146 13.46 5.67 3.95
CA ALA A 146 14.62 6.48 3.60
C ALA A 146 15.97 5.81 3.97
N GLY A 147 15.94 4.77 4.83
CA GLY A 147 17.08 3.93 5.20
C GLY A 147 17.33 2.67 4.34
N VAL A 148 16.39 2.23 3.51
CA VAL A 148 16.53 0.96 2.73
C VAL A 148 17.14 1.16 1.33
N ASP A 149 17.30 2.42 0.91
CA ASP A 149 18.01 2.76 -0.33
C ASP A 149 19.47 2.27 -0.34
N LYS A 150 20.12 2.16 0.83
CA LYS A 150 21.49 1.65 0.95
C LYS A 150 21.59 0.14 0.68
N PRO A 151 20.86 -0.74 1.39
CA PRO A 151 20.96 -2.18 1.13
C PRO A 151 20.46 -2.58 -0.27
N LEU A 152 19.47 -1.88 -0.83
CA LEU A 152 18.96 -2.18 -2.18
C LEU A 152 19.94 -1.79 -3.30
N LYS A 153 20.67 -0.67 -3.15
CA LYS A 153 21.77 -0.30 -4.07
C LYS A 153 22.94 -1.27 -3.98
N VAL A 154 23.26 -1.76 -2.78
CA VAL A 154 24.32 -2.76 -2.57
C VAL A 154 23.95 -4.08 -3.24
N ALA A 155 22.71 -4.54 -3.15
CA ALA A 155 22.25 -5.78 -3.77
C ALA A 155 22.21 -5.71 -5.32
N ILE A 156 21.88 -4.54 -5.90
CA ILE A 156 21.86 -4.35 -7.36
C ILE A 156 23.27 -4.08 -7.91
N GLY A 157 24.12 -3.37 -7.17
CA GLY A 157 25.50 -3.07 -7.55
C GLY A 157 26.50 -4.22 -7.38
N SER A 158 26.09 -5.33 -6.77
CA SER A 158 26.92 -6.54 -6.64
C SER A 158 26.63 -7.61 -7.72
N TYR A 159 25.72 -7.31 -8.65
CA TYR A 159 25.37 -8.17 -9.79
C TYR A 159 25.66 -7.54 -11.17
N LEU A 160 26.35 -6.38 -11.20
CA LEU A 160 26.99 -5.79 -12.38
C LEU A 160 28.51 -5.83 -12.19
#